data_AF-A0A350BYP2-F1
#
_entry.id   AF-A0A350BYP2-F1
#
_cell.length_a   1.000
_cell.length_b   1.000
_cell.length_c   1.000
_cell.angle_alpha   90.00
_cell.angle_beta   90.00
_cell.angle_gamma   90.00
#
_symmetry.space_group_name_H-M   'P 1'
#
loop_
_entity.id
_entity.type
_entity.pdbx_description
1 polymer ?
#
loop_
_entity_poly.entity_id
_entity_poly.type
_entity_poly.pdbx_seq_one_letter_code
_entity_poly.pdbx_strand_id
1 'polypeptide(L)'
;MQMYHLFRNLFKVWSTDFGTAVLYGNDQKSISYAELADMIRNAESEIRLSGIRSELIVTDHEPATLIRIFACVISGCDVILIDENMPDETLFALARMAGAESIYASDSDLQEELCEACGCAPR
;
A
#
# COMPACT_ATOMS: atom_id res chain seq x y z
N MET A 1 2.21 -19.35 3.29
CA MET A 1 1.18 -19.69 2.26
C MET A 1 -0.26 -19.69 2.80
N GLN A 2 -0.52 -20.07 4.05
CA GLN A 2 -1.89 -20.11 4.63
C GLN A 2 -2.54 -18.72 4.81
N MET A 3 -1.75 -17.67 5.01
CA MET A 3 -2.20 -16.30 5.26
C MET A 3 -2.85 -15.64 4.02
N TYR A 4 -2.30 -15.87 2.81
CA TYR A 4 -2.87 -15.32 1.56
C TYR A 4 -4.28 -15.84 1.27
N HIS A 5 -4.56 -17.10 1.63
CA HIS A 5 -5.88 -17.69 1.49
C HIS A 5 -6.90 -17.03 2.42
N LEU A 6 -6.49 -16.63 3.63
CA LEU A 6 -7.36 -15.94 4.58
C LEU A 6 -7.72 -14.52 4.08
N PHE A 7 -6.75 -13.75 3.58
CA PHE A 7 -7.03 -12.42 3.03
C PHE A 7 -7.90 -12.47 1.77
N ARG A 8 -7.65 -13.39 0.84
CA ARG A 8 -8.52 -13.56 -0.34
C ARG A 8 -9.96 -13.92 0.03
N ASN A 9 -10.14 -14.73 1.07
CA ASN A 9 -11.47 -15.08 1.56
C ASN A 9 -12.17 -13.87 2.22
N LEU A 10 -11.44 -13.01 2.93
CA LEU A 10 -11.96 -11.76 3.49
C LEU A 10 -12.53 -10.84 2.41
N PHE A 11 -11.79 -10.62 1.32
CA PHE A 11 -12.25 -9.78 0.21
C PHE A 11 -13.46 -10.36 -0.52
N LYS A 12 -13.54 -11.69 -0.62
CA LYS A 12 -14.71 -12.35 -1.17
C LYS A 12 -15.96 -12.06 -0.34
N VAL A 13 -15.84 -12.11 0.99
CA VAL A 13 -16.95 -11.75 1.90
C VAL A 13 -17.32 -10.28 1.73
N TRP A 14 -16.33 -9.37 1.77
CA TRP A 14 -16.55 -7.93 1.62
C TRP A 14 -17.22 -7.55 0.30
N SER A 15 -16.88 -8.24 -0.80
CA SER A 15 -17.50 -7.98 -2.10
C SER A 15 -18.99 -8.36 -2.20
N THR A 16 -19.49 -9.11 -1.23
CA THR A 16 -20.90 -9.56 -1.17
C THR A 16 -21.64 -9.01 0.05
N ASP A 17 -20.94 -8.26 0.91
CA ASP A 17 -21.50 -7.66 2.11
C ASP A 17 -22.09 -6.28 1.79
N PHE A 18 -23.26 -5.99 2.36
CA PHE A 18 -23.93 -4.70 2.26
C PHE A 18 -23.52 -3.74 3.40
N GLY A 19 -22.56 -4.14 4.24
CA GLY A 19 -22.01 -3.33 5.30
C GLY A 19 -21.16 -2.13 4.84
N THR A 20 -21.03 -1.16 5.74
CA THR A 20 -20.22 0.05 5.54
C THR A 20 -18.87 -0.10 6.22
N ALA A 21 -17.81 0.23 5.50
CA ALA A 21 -16.47 0.43 6.03
C ALA A 21 -16.25 1.93 6.30
N VAL A 22 -15.76 2.26 7.49
CA VAL A 22 -15.33 3.63 7.82
C VAL A 22 -13.82 3.67 7.70
N LEU A 23 -13.32 4.46 6.75
CA LEU A 23 -11.90 4.71 6.59
C LEU A 23 -11.57 6.01 7.31
N TYR A 24 -10.74 5.89 8.35
CA TYR A 24 -10.22 7.02 9.10
C TYR A 24 -8.95 7.53 8.40
N GLY A 25 -8.96 8.81 8.09
CA GLY A 25 -7.86 9.60 7.53
C GLY A 25 -8.22 11.08 7.64
N ASN A 26 -7.51 11.98 6.95
CA ASN A 26 -7.71 13.43 7.09
C ASN A 26 -9.15 13.90 6.79
N ASP A 27 -9.86 13.18 5.90
CA ASP A 27 -11.21 13.57 5.45
C ASP A 27 -12.34 12.59 5.85
N GLN A 28 -12.11 11.70 6.84
CA GLN A 28 -13.04 10.64 7.30
C GLN A 28 -14.08 10.21 6.25
N LYS A 29 -13.75 9.21 5.44
CA LYS A 29 -14.62 8.76 4.34
C LYS A 29 -15.36 7.47 4.71
N SER A 30 -16.67 7.49 4.55
CA SER A 30 -17.50 6.28 4.60
C SER A 30 -17.61 5.69 3.20
N ILE A 31 -17.25 4.42 3.04
CA ILE A 31 -17.46 3.66 1.81
C ILE A 31 -18.05 2.29 2.14
N SER A 32 -18.65 1.60 1.18
CA SER A 32 -19.06 0.21 1.36
C SER A 32 -17.85 -0.74 1.39
N TYR A 33 -17.99 -1.90 2.02
CA TYR A 33 -16.98 -2.96 1.93
C TYR A 33 -16.77 -3.44 0.49
N ALA A 34 -17.81 -3.36 -0.35
CA ALA A 34 -17.71 -3.66 -1.78
C ALA A 34 -16.80 -2.66 -2.51
N GLU A 35 -16.99 -1.35 -2.29
CA GLU A 35 -16.12 -0.31 -2.84
C GLU A 35 -14.67 -0.46 -2.37
N LEU A 36 -14.45 -0.74 -1.07
CA LEU A 36 -13.11 -0.99 -0.55
C LEU A 36 -12.45 -2.18 -1.23
N ALA A 37 -13.19 -3.29 -1.40
CA ALA A 37 -12.69 -4.47 -2.08
C ALA A 37 -12.37 -4.20 -3.56
N ASP A 38 -13.15 -3.37 -4.25
CA ASP A 38 -12.87 -2.95 -5.63
C ASP A 38 -11.60 -2.10 -5.73
N MET A 39 -11.41 -1.14 -4.81
CA MET A 39 -10.20 -0.31 -4.76
C MET A 39 -8.93 -1.18 -4.56
N ILE A 40 -8.99 -2.14 -3.63
CA ILE A 40 -7.88 -3.06 -3.36
C ILE A 40 -7.61 -3.99 -4.55
N ARG A 41 -8.65 -4.47 -5.24
CA ARG A 41 -8.50 -5.29 -6.46
C ARG A 41 -7.85 -4.51 -7.61
N ASN A 42 -8.21 -3.24 -7.78
CA ASN A 42 -7.60 -2.39 -8.80
C ASN A 42 -6.11 -2.19 -8.51
N ALA A 43 -5.75 -1.83 -7.28
CA ALA A 43 -4.36 -1.69 -6.84
C ALA A 43 -3.58 -3.01 -6.96
N GLU A 44 -4.19 -4.16 -6.63
CA GLU A 44 -3.56 -5.47 -6.83
C GLU A 44 -3.23 -5.70 -8.31
N SER A 45 -4.18 -5.40 -9.19
CA SER A 45 -3.99 -5.57 -10.63
C SER A 45 -2.81 -4.74 -11.13
N GLU A 46 -2.67 -3.49 -10.67
CA GLU A 46 -1.54 -2.62 -11.00
C GLU A 46 -0.21 -3.21 -10.54
N ILE A 47 -0.12 -3.69 -9.30
CA ILE A 47 1.09 -4.34 -8.75
C ILE A 47 1.44 -5.61 -9.53
N ARG A 48 0.45 -6.43 -9.88
CA ARG A 48 0.68 -7.64 -10.70
C ARG A 48 1.20 -7.29 -12.08
N LEU A 49 0.66 -6.25 -12.71
CA LEU A 49 1.06 -5.81 -14.04
C LEU A 49 2.46 -5.16 -14.04
N SER A 50 2.83 -4.48 -12.96
CA SER A 50 4.17 -3.90 -12.82
C SER A 50 5.25 -4.98 -12.65
N GLY A 51 4.88 -6.14 -12.09
CA GLY A 51 5.77 -7.28 -11.88
C GLY A 51 6.72 -7.10 -10.68
N ILE A 52 6.49 -6.08 -9.86
CA ILE A 52 7.28 -5.84 -8.65
C ILE A 52 7.07 -6.97 -7.64
N ARG A 53 8.13 -7.33 -6.94
CA ARG A 53 8.14 -8.38 -5.91
C ARG A 53 8.40 -7.86 -4.51
N SER A 54 8.91 -6.64 -4.39
CA SER A 54 9.04 -5.96 -3.11
C SER A 54 8.72 -4.47 -3.24
N GLU A 55 8.02 -3.93 -2.24
CA GLU A 55 7.67 -2.53 -2.18
C GLU A 55 7.85 -1.99 -0.76
N LEU A 56 8.52 -0.84 -0.67
CA LEU A 56 8.54 -0.04 0.54
C LEU A 56 7.33 0.90 0.52
N ILE A 57 6.54 0.87 1.59
CA ILE A 57 5.37 1.71 1.76
C ILE A 57 5.65 2.64 2.93
N VAL A 58 5.70 3.94 2.64
CA VAL A 58 5.69 4.97 3.68
C VAL A 58 4.27 5.02 4.24
N THR A 59 4.14 4.72 5.53
CA THR A 59 2.85 4.66 6.20
C THR A 59 2.49 6.02 6.75
N ASP A 60 1.27 6.42 6.44
CA ASP A 60 0.61 7.62 6.92
C ASP A 60 -0.78 7.27 7.47
N HIS A 61 -1.59 8.29 7.72
CA HIS A 61 -2.99 8.12 8.11
C HIS A 61 -3.96 8.15 6.91
N GLU A 62 -3.49 7.98 5.68
CA GLU A 62 -4.37 8.01 4.50
C GLU A 62 -4.92 6.62 4.16
N PRO A 63 -6.19 6.55 3.74
CA PRO A 63 -6.79 5.29 3.32
C PRO A 63 -6.08 4.62 2.14
N ALA A 64 -5.42 5.41 1.28
CA ALA A 64 -4.68 4.93 0.12
C ALA A 64 -3.53 3.98 0.51
N THR A 65 -2.83 4.29 1.60
CA THR A 65 -1.77 3.46 2.17
C THR A 65 -2.30 2.10 2.62
N LEU A 66 -3.43 2.07 3.33
CA LEU A 66 -4.06 0.81 3.74
C LEU A 66 -4.42 -0.06 2.53
N ILE A 67 -4.99 0.57 1.49
CA ILE A 67 -5.35 -0.10 0.24
C ILE A 67 -4.11 -0.69 -0.42
N ARG A 68 -3.00 0.07 -0.50
CA ARG A 68 -1.74 -0.38 -1.08
C ARG A 68 -1.15 -1.57 -0.33
N ILE A 69 -1.13 -1.53 1.01
CA ILE A 69 -0.64 -2.63 1.85
C ILE A 69 -1.42 -3.92 1.54
N PHE A 70 -2.75 -3.86 1.53
CA PHE A 70 -3.57 -5.04 1.22
C PHE A 70 -3.30 -5.56 -0.18
N ALA A 71 -3.20 -4.67 -1.16
CA ALA A 71 -2.92 -5.01 -2.54
C ALA A 71 -1.56 -5.71 -2.72
N CYS A 72 -0.51 -5.23 -2.04
CA CYS A 72 0.80 -5.89 -2.02
C CYS A 72 0.73 -7.27 -1.36
N VAL A 73 0.06 -7.39 -0.20
CA VAL A 73 -0.09 -8.68 0.49
C VAL A 73 -0.81 -9.71 -0.41
N ILE A 74 -1.91 -9.36 -1.07
CA ILE A 74 -2.67 -10.33 -1.88
C ILE A 74 -2.04 -10.64 -3.25
N SER A 75 -1.24 -9.71 -3.78
CA SER A 75 -0.44 -9.93 -4.99
C SER A 75 0.75 -10.84 -4.72
N GLY A 76 1.19 -10.95 -3.46
CA GLY A 76 2.37 -11.71 -3.05
C GLY A 76 3.65 -10.88 -3.11
N CYS A 77 3.52 -9.55 -3.12
CA CYS A 77 4.62 -8.60 -3.01
C CYS A 77 5.07 -8.52 -1.54
N ASP A 78 6.39 -8.56 -1.31
CA ASP A 78 6.99 -8.35 0.01
C ASP A 78 6.88 -6.87 0.39
N VAL A 79 6.40 -6.60 1.60
CA VAL A 79 6.11 -5.23 2.04
C VAL A 79 7.05 -4.82 3.16
N ILE A 80 7.65 -3.63 3.01
CA ILE A 80 8.44 -2.96 4.05
C ILE A 80 7.69 -1.70 4.44
N LEU A 81 7.38 -1.54 5.73
CA LEU A 81 6.64 -0.38 6.25
C LEU A 81 7.60 0.58 6.95
N ILE A 82 7.50 1.87 6.64
CA ILE A 82 8.25 2.95 7.30
C ILE A 82 7.30 4.07 7.69
N ASP A 83 7.38 4.56 8.92
CA ASP A 83 6.56 5.67 9.41
C ASP A 83 7.03 7.00 8.80
N GLU A 84 6.10 7.78 8.23
CA GLU A 84 6.37 9.13 7.69
C GLU A 84 6.90 10.10 8.75
N ASN A 85 6.61 9.86 10.03
CA ASN A 85 7.01 10.72 11.13
C ASN A 85 8.47 10.49 11.59
N MET A 86 9.20 9.57 10.94
CA MET A 86 10.63 9.42 11.17
C MET A 86 11.37 10.66 10.66
N PRO A 87 12.47 11.08 11.33
CA PRO A 87 13.30 12.15 10.80
C PRO A 87 13.79 11.82 9.38
N ASP A 88 13.77 12.79 8.48
CA ASP A 88 14.09 12.62 7.05
C ASP A 88 15.37 11.79 6.85
N GLU A 89 16.48 12.16 7.49
CA GLU A 89 17.75 11.44 7.39
C GLU A 89 17.61 9.92 7.70
N THR A 90 16.76 9.57 8.66
CA THR A 90 16.46 8.18 9.02
C THR A 90 15.57 7.52 7.99
N LEU A 91 14.51 8.20 7.54
CA LEU A 91 13.57 7.71 6.53
C LEU A 91 14.31 7.40 5.21
N PHE A 92 15.12 8.34 4.71
CA PHE A 92 15.93 8.15 3.51
C PHE A 92 17.00 7.05 3.68
N ALA A 93 17.63 6.97 4.86
CA ALA A 93 18.61 5.90 5.13
C ALA A 93 17.95 4.52 5.13
N LEU A 94 16.80 4.37 5.79
CA LEU A 94 16.04 3.13 5.82
C LEU A 94 15.53 2.75 4.43
N ALA A 95 15.05 3.72 3.64
CA ALA A 95 14.61 3.47 2.28
C ALA A 95 15.73 2.91 1.39
N ARG A 96 16.94 3.47 1.49
CA ARG A 96 18.12 2.94 0.79
C ARG A 96 18.53 1.56 1.27
N MET A 97 18.43 1.30 2.58
CA MET A 97 18.79 0.01 3.17
C MET A 97 17.77 -1.09 2.87
N ALA A 98 16.50 -0.71 2.68
CA ALA A 98 15.40 -1.63 2.41
C ALA A 98 15.60 -2.41 1.11
N GLY A 99 16.23 -1.79 0.10
CA GLY A 99 16.50 -2.42 -1.19
C GLY A 99 15.24 -2.90 -1.90
N ALA A 100 14.12 -2.21 -1.68
CA ALA A 100 12.84 -2.54 -2.34
C ALA A 100 12.91 -2.23 -3.84
N GLU A 101 12.16 -3.00 -4.65
CA GLU A 101 12.07 -2.76 -6.10
C GLU A 101 11.26 -1.51 -6.43
N SER A 102 10.39 -1.08 -5.51
CA SER A 102 9.54 0.10 -5.64
C SER A 102 9.32 0.78 -4.28
N ILE A 103 8.99 2.07 -4.32
CA ILE A 103 8.62 2.88 -3.17
C ILE A 103 7.24 3.49 -3.44
N TYR A 104 6.35 3.40 -2.46
CA TYR A 104 5.06 4.05 -2.45
C TYR A 104 4.97 5.02 -1.26
N ALA A 105 4.55 6.25 -1.54
CA ALA A 105 4.06 7.20 -0.54
C ALA A 105 2.79 7.85 -1.10
N SER A 106 1.83 8.14 -0.23
CA SER A 106 0.59 8.84 -0.61
C SER A 106 0.86 10.28 -1.06
N ASP A 107 1.83 10.94 -0.41
CA ASP A 107 2.39 12.22 -0.79
C ASP A 107 3.30 12.03 -2.00
N SER A 108 2.91 12.65 -3.12
CA SER A 108 3.64 12.56 -4.39
C SER A 108 5.03 13.17 -4.32
N ASP A 109 5.20 14.25 -3.55
CA ASP A 109 6.48 14.96 -3.43
C ASP A 109 7.45 14.09 -2.65
N LEU A 110 7.01 13.51 -1.53
CA LEU A 110 7.81 12.55 -0.76
C LEU A 110 8.15 11.29 -1.57
N GLN A 111 7.20 10.78 -2.36
CA GLN A 111 7.44 9.63 -3.23
C GLN A 111 8.54 9.93 -4.26
N GLU A 112 8.50 11.10 -4.89
CA GLU A 112 9.51 11.53 -5.87
C GLU A 112 10.89 11.65 -5.23
N GLU A 113 11.00 12.34 -4.09
CA GLU A 113 12.26 12.51 -3.36
C GLU A 113 12.88 11.16 -2.96
N LEU A 114 12.07 10.25 -2.41
CA LEU A 114 12.51 8.90 -2.04
C LEU A 114 12.98 8.09 -3.25
N CYS A 115 12.25 8.20 -4.36
CA CYS A 115 12.59 7.50 -5.60
C CYS A 115 13.94 7.98 -6.16
N GLU A 116 14.14 9.30 -6.23
CA GLU A 116 15.41 9.90 -6.63
C GLU A 116 16.57 9.46 -5.72
N ALA A 117 16.34 9.48 -4.41
CA ALA A 117 17.35 9.13 -3.42
C ALA A 117 17.74 7.64 -3.44
N CYS A 118 16.85 6.77 -3.91
CA CYS A 118 17.05 5.31 -3.94
C CYS A 118 17.37 4.78 -5.36
N GLY A 119 17.25 5.62 -6.39
CA GLY A 119 17.48 5.22 -7.79
C GLY A 119 16.38 4.33 -8.36
N CYS A 120 15.18 4.36 -7.79
CA CYS A 120 13.99 3.69 -8.32
C CYS A 120 13.14 4.68 -9.12
N ALA A 121 12.40 4.19 -10.11
CA ALA A 121 11.53 5.05 -10.91
C ALA A 121 10.26 5.38 -10.12
N PRO A 122 9.84 6.66 -10.02
CA PRO A 122 8.53 7.01 -9.47
C PRO A 122 7.46 6.40 -10.38
N ARG A 123 6.51 5.65 -9.82
CA ARG A 123 5.43 5.02 -10.57
C ARG A 123 4.08 5.24 -9.89
#